data_AF-A0A9N9BT62-F1
#
_entry.id   AF-A0A9N9BT62-F1
#
_cell.length_a   1.000
_cell.length_b   1.000
_cell.length_c   1.000
_cell.angle_alpha   90.00
_cell.angle_beta   90.00
_cell.angle_gamma   90.00
#
_symmetry.space_group_name_H-M   'P 1'
#
loop_
_entity.id
_entity.type
_entity.pdbx_description
1 polymer ?
#
loop_
_entity_poly.entity_id
_entity_poly.type
_entity_poly.pdbx_seq_one_letter_code
_entity_poly.pdbx_strand_id
1 'polypeptide(L)'
;MKYVATSCNQHDNVILSRDMVKYDQSVCMWEFVEGEKGEPKLKKVFIKGNSDNSLDLKNLISKWRLAKVSDCKHILLRIDRDTPYDFEIIDIKTKSKKILNAQGLKGRTCDATFLKDGRLMIVKGEPVYQVYIFSNKENQWHHTNSIKLLKFDSCVISQERLLVLLDIPLVIMQWNLETLKFEAKYELNWNLSWYSSWKRILYDKFIIPGHMNERDSIIPGYIIQFNEDCLEKIESLSQNIEWVKYLKEKSGEYNRIDSHSCEKEIIETIENTLKKAYESKEDMTQDFDTLKTYESNEEIRPWEVKYYEASIDELTRYVKKVENEIYEEVSRPHLSDAIKKIVQYEKNVDKKISDLDKKFDELDKKFDELDEKLEKLEKID
;
A
#
# COMPACT_ATOMS: atom_id res chain seq x y z
N MET A 1 5.18 6.63 -35.28
CA MET A 1 4.28 7.10 -34.19
C MET A 1 4.77 6.46 -32.90
N LYS A 2 4.98 7.23 -31.83
CA LYS A 2 5.32 6.69 -30.50
C LYS A 2 4.04 6.61 -29.67
N TYR A 3 3.52 5.42 -29.48
CA TYR A 3 2.39 5.17 -28.58
C TYR A 3 2.94 4.68 -27.26
N VAL A 4 2.36 5.14 -26.16
CA VAL A 4 2.64 4.61 -24.83
C VAL A 4 1.46 3.76 -24.40
N ALA A 5 1.72 2.46 -24.26
CA ALA A 5 0.74 1.52 -23.74
C ALA A 5 0.58 1.78 -22.24
N THR A 6 -0.55 2.34 -21.85
CA THR A 6 -0.82 2.69 -20.45
C THR A 6 -1.41 1.53 -19.66
N SER A 7 -1.99 0.54 -20.34
CA SER A 7 -2.40 -0.73 -19.72
C SER A 7 -2.63 -1.80 -20.78
N CYS A 8 -2.17 -3.01 -20.50
CA CYS A 8 -2.52 -4.21 -21.27
C CYS A 8 -3.23 -5.18 -20.33
N ASN A 9 -4.45 -5.61 -20.68
CA ASN A 9 -5.06 -6.76 -20.01
C ASN A 9 -4.76 -7.99 -20.88
N GLN A 10 -3.88 -8.88 -20.41
CA GLN A 10 -3.45 -10.07 -21.16
C GLN A 10 -4.61 -10.99 -21.54
N HIS A 11 -5.74 -10.93 -20.83
CA HIS A 11 -6.90 -11.77 -21.10
C HIS A 11 -7.80 -11.24 -22.22
N ASP A 12 -7.71 -9.96 -22.61
CA ASP A 12 -8.80 -9.30 -23.33
C ASP A 12 -8.45 -8.78 -24.73
N ASN A 13 -7.30 -9.11 -25.31
CA ASN A 13 -6.93 -8.69 -26.67
C ASN A 13 -7.10 -7.17 -26.94
N VAL A 14 -6.98 -6.35 -25.90
CA VAL A 14 -7.16 -4.89 -26.01
C VAL A 14 -5.98 -4.17 -25.37
N ILE A 15 -5.44 -3.21 -26.12
CA ILE A 15 -4.40 -2.30 -25.65
C ILE A 15 -5.01 -0.91 -25.54
N LEU A 16 -4.94 -0.33 -24.35
CA LEU A 16 -5.19 1.10 -24.20
C LEU A 16 -3.86 1.84 -24.25
N SER A 17 -3.77 2.76 -25.21
CA SER A 17 -2.63 3.64 -25.35
C SER A 17 -3.07 5.09 -25.23
N ARG A 18 -2.25 5.90 -24.59
CA ARG A 18 -2.36 7.35 -24.73
C ARG A 18 -1.63 7.78 -26.00
N ASP A 19 -2.31 8.47 -26.91
CA ASP A 19 -1.62 9.07 -28.05
C ASP A 19 -0.85 10.30 -27.54
N MET A 20 0.49 10.22 -27.55
CA MET A 20 1.36 11.31 -27.10
C MET A 20 1.83 12.20 -28.26
N VAL A 21 1.52 11.82 -29.52
CA VAL A 21 2.14 12.44 -30.72
C VAL A 21 1.39 13.68 -31.19
N LYS A 22 0.19 13.94 -30.67
CA LYS A 22 -0.55 15.18 -30.88
C LYS A 22 -1.01 15.70 -29.53
N TYR A 23 -1.04 17.02 -29.34
CA TYR A 23 -1.68 17.66 -28.18
C TYR A 23 -3.19 17.32 -28.04
N ASP A 24 -3.75 16.49 -28.93
CA ASP A 24 -5.01 15.84 -28.68
C ASP A 24 -4.76 14.74 -27.64
N GLN A 25 -5.21 14.97 -26.42
CA GLN A 25 -4.99 14.02 -25.32
C GLN A 25 -5.91 12.78 -25.47
N SER A 26 -6.19 12.28 -26.69
CA SER A 26 -7.14 11.19 -26.86
C SER A 26 -6.66 9.88 -26.21
N VAL A 27 -7.60 9.19 -25.58
CA VAL A 27 -7.41 7.79 -25.18
C VAL A 27 -7.77 6.93 -26.39
N CYS A 28 -6.77 6.22 -26.91
CA CYS A 28 -6.95 5.33 -28.03
C CYS A 28 -7.05 3.89 -27.51
N MET A 29 -8.13 3.22 -27.89
CA MET A 29 -8.27 1.79 -27.68
C MET A 29 -7.89 1.07 -28.96
N TRP A 30 -7.12 0.00 -28.81
CA TRP A 30 -6.75 -0.89 -29.89
C TRP A 30 -7.28 -2.27 -29.56
N GLU A 31 -7.92 -2.88 -30.55
CA GLU A 31 -8.43 -4.25 -30.47
C GLU A 31 -7.60 -5.11 -31.43
N PHE A 32 -7.19 -6.30 -31.00
CA PHE A 32 -6.64 -7.28 -31.93
C PHE A 32 -7.78 -7.86 -32.79
N VAL A 33 -7.66 -7.70 -34.09
CA VAL A 33 -8.55 -8.31 -35.09
C VAL A 33 -7.75 -9.28 -35.94
N GLU A 34 -8.41 -10.35 -36.40
CA GLU A 34 -7.79 -11.29 -37.33
C GLU A 34 -7.64 -10.63 -38.71
N GLY A 35 -6.41 -10.57 -39.20
CA GLY A 35 -6.09 -10.08 -40.54
C GLY A 35 -6.48 -11.09 -41.61
N GLU A 36 -6.48 -10.66 -42.88
CA GLU A 36 -6.83 -11.49 -44.06
C GLU A 36 -6.05 -12.80 -44.19
N LYS A 37 -4.92 -12.95 -43.47
CA LYS A 37 -4.06 -14.14 -43.46
C LYS A 37 -4.00 -14.83 -42.09
N GLY A 38 -4.90 -14.52 -41.16
CA GLY A 38 -4.86 -15.04 -39.78
C GLY A 38 -3.84 -14.35 -38.87
N GLU A 39 -3.14 -13.32 -39.35
CA GLU A 39 -2.20 -12.54 -38.54
C GLU A 39 -2.94 -11.54 -37.63
N PRO A 40 -2.57 -11.38 -36.35
CA PRO A 40 -3.21 -10.41 -35.47
C PRO A 40 -2.88 -8.97 -35.94
N LYS A 41 -3.90 -8.20 -36.25
CA LYS A 41 -3.80 -6.77 -36.60
C LYS A 41 -4.40 -5.91 -35.50
N LEU A 42 -3.76 -4.80 -35.17
CA LEU A 42 -4.34 -3.81 -34.26
C LEU A 42 -5.31 -2.91 -35.03
N LYS A 43 -6.58 -2.99 -34.68
CA LYS A 43 -7.61 -2.06 -35.16
C LYS A 43 -7.82 -0.97 -34.13
N LYS A 44 -7.64 0.29 -34.55
CA LYS A 44 -7.94 1.45 -33.71
C LYS A 44 -9.44 1.56 -33.52
N VAL A 45 -9.92 1.38 -32.30
CA VAL A 45 -11.30 1.63 -31.89
C VAL A 45 -11.35 3.06 -31.33
N PHE A 46 -11.79 4.00 -32.18
CA PHE A 46 -11.75 5.41 -31.86
C PHE A 46 -12.86 5.80 -30.87
N ILE A 47 -12.47 6.11 -29.63
CA ILE A 47 -13.33 6.83 -28.68
C ILE A 47 -13.19 8.32 -28.99
N LYS A 48 -13.86 8.78 -30.05
CA LYS A 48 -13.92 10.21 -30.37
C LYS A 48 -14.82 10.87 -29.32
N GLY A 49 -14.25 11.78 -28.54
CA GLY A 49 -15.05 12.71 -27.76
C GLY A 49 -15.97 13.48 -28.70
N ASN A 50 -17.27 13.24 -28.63
CA ASN A 50 -18.24 13.90 -29.50
C ASN A 50 -18.29 15.38 -29.11
N SER A 51 -17.92 16.27 -30.05
CA SER A 51 -17.86 17.72 -29.86
C SER A 51 -19.24 18.38 -29.70
N ASP A 52 -20.32 17.68 -30.06
CA ASP A 52 -21.59 18.36 -30.33
C ASP A 52 -22.57 18.32 -29.14
N ASN A 53 -22.19 17.72 -28.02
CA ASN A 53 -22.86 17.81 -26.70
C ASN A 53 -21.82 17.93 -25.57
N SER A 54 -20.72 18.64 -25.84
CA SER A 54 -19.41 18.42 -25.24
C SER A 54 -19.39 18.52 -23.71
N LEU A 55 -19.28 17.37 -23.03
CA LEU A 55 -18.25 17.27 -22.00
C LEU A 55 -16.96 17.70 -22.70
N ASP A 56 -16.44 18.87 -22.33
CA ASP A 56 -15.17 19.37 -22.85
C ASP A 56 -14.04 18.44 -22.38
N LEU A 57 -13.91 17.32 -23.09
CA LEU A 57 -12.96 16.25 -22.81
C LEU A 57 -11.54 16.81 -22.79
N LYS A 58 -11.27 17.88 -23.56
CA LYS A 58 -9.96 18.54 -23.57
C LYS A 58 -9.57 19.11 -22.19
N ASN A 59 -10.51 19.67 -21.44
CA ASN A 59 -10.27 20.15 -20.08
C ASN A 59 -10.23 19.03 -19.03
N LEU A 60 -10.67 17.83 -19.39
CA LEU A 60 -10.78 16.69 -18.49
C LEU A 60 -9.57 15.75 -18.52
N ILE A 61 -8.88 15.65 -19.66
CA ILE A 61 -7.86 14.62 -19.83
C ILE A 61 -6.53 14.93 -19.11
N SER A 62 -6.27 16.17 -18.70
CA SER A 62 -5.12 16.46 -17.82
C SER A 62 -5.25 15.79 -16.44
N LYS A 63 -6.45 15.34 -16.07
CA LYS A 63 -6.78 14.82 -14.73
C LYS A 63 -7.25 13.37 -14.69
N TRP A 64 -7.32 12.71 -15.84
CA TRP A 64 -7.81 11.33 -15.91
C TRP A 64 -6.68 10.32 -15.79
N ARG A 65 -6.89 9.32 -14.94
CA ARG A 65 -6.05 8.13 -14.88
C ARG A 65 -6.93 6.94 -15.22
N LEU A 66 -6.54 6.20 -16.25
CA LEU A 66 -7.18 4.92 -16.55
C LEU A 66 -7.06 4.04 -15.30
N ALA A 67 -8.20 3.62 -14.75
CA ALA A 67 -8.23 2.76 -13.58
C ALA A 67 -8.22 1.30 -14.01
N LYS A 68 -9.21 0.88 -14.82
CA LYS A 68 -9.40 -0.50 -15.30
C LYS A 68 -10.20 -0.59 -16.59
N VAL A 69 -10.18 -1.77 -17.20
CA VAL A 69 -11.00 -2.16 -18.36
C VAL A 69 -11.75 -3.45 -18.01
N SER A 70 -13.01 -3.55 -18.41
CA SER A 70 -13.85 -4.75 -18.34
C SER A 70 -13.92 -5.37 -19.72
N ASP A 71 -13.49 -6.62 -19.91
CA ASP A 71 -13.76 -7.53 -21.05
C ASP A 71 -14.11 -6.82 -22.38
N CYS A 72 -13.34 -5.80 -22.77
CA CYS A 72 -13.61 -4.91 -23.90
C CYS A 72 -14.99 -4.20 -23.94
N LYS A 73 -15.81 -4.25 -22.89
CA LYS A 73 -17.15 -3.65 -22.81
C LYS A 73 -17.15 -2.30 -22.11
N HIS A 74 -16.38 -2.17 -21.03
CA HIS A 74 -16.41 -0.96 -20.20
C HIS A 74 -15.00 -0.48 -19.88
N ILE A 75 -14.83 0.84 -19.81
CA ILE A 75 -13.62 1.49 -19.30
C ILE A 75 -13.99 2.20 -18.01
N LEU A 76 -13.20 1.99 -16.97
CA LEU A 76 -13.26 2.75 -15.74
C LEU A 76 -12.15 3.80 -15.74
N LEU A 77 -12.53 5.07 -15.72
CA LEU A 77 -11.63 6.21 -15.65
C LEU A 77 -11.72 6.82 -14.27
N ARG A 78 -10.58 7.04 -13.64
CA ARG A 78 -10.48 7.83 -12.41
C ARG A 78 -10.37 9.31 -12.76
N ILE A 79 -11.11 10.14 -12.04
CA ILE A 79 -11.20 11.57 -12.29
C ILE A 79 -10.84 12.31 -11.01
N ASP A 80 -9.92 13.26 -11.12
CA ASP A 80 -9.57 14.17 -10.04
C ASP A 80 -10.61 15.30 -9.93
N ARG A 81 -11.71 15.02 -9.21
CA ARG A 81 -12.80 15.98 -8.90
C ARG A 81 -13.23 15.79 -7.44
N ASP A 82 -13.60 16.90 -6.79
CA ASP A 82 -14.19 16.93 -5.44
C ASP A 82 -15.68 16.53 -5.42
N THR A 83 -16.22 16.08 -6.56
CA THR A 83 -17.60 15.60 -6.69
C THR A 83 -17.77 14.23 -5.99
N PRO A 84 -19.01 13.80 -5.65
CA PRO A 84 -19.22 12.55 -4.90
C PRO A 84 -18.57 11.30 -5.52
N TYR A 85 -18.32 11.34 -6.84
CA TYR A 85 -17.65 10.29 -7.58
C TYR A 85 -16.37 10.83 -8.21
N ASP A 86 -15.25 10.18 -7.89
CA ASP A 86 -13.92 10.40 -8.48
C ASP A 86 -13.63 9.38 -9.61
N PHE A 87 -14.68 8.87 -10.26
CA PHE A 87 -14.57 7.94 -11.38
C PHE A 87 -15.75 8.07 -12.37
N GLU A 88 -15.54 7.60 -13.60
CA GLU A 88 -16.55 7.45 -14.64
C GLU A 88 -16.42 6.08 -15.30
N ILE A 89 -17.56 5.50 -15.68
CA ILE A 89 -17.61 4.27 -16.46
C ILE A 89 -18.09 4.63 -17.85
N ILE A 90 -17.34 4.21 -18.87
CA ILE A 90 -17.68 4.42 -20.27
C ILE A 90 -17.96 3.07 -20.89
N ASP A 91 -19.14 2.92 -21.45
CA ASP A 91 -19.46 1.79 -22.31
C ASP A 91 -18.78 1.99 -23.66
N ILE A 92 -17.90 1.08 -24.04
CA ILE A 92 -17.03 1.19 -25.21
C ILE A 92 -17.86 1.20 -26.51
N LYS A 93 -18.89 0.35 -26.59
CA LYS A 93 -19.69 0.15 -27.80
C LYS A 93 -20.60 1.34 -28.07
N THR A 94 -21.30 1.80 -27.05
CA THR A 94 -22.26 2.91 -27.14
C THR A 94 -21.61 4.28 -26.94
N LYS A 95 -20.36 4.30 -26.43
CA LYS A 95 -19.64 5.52 -26.02
C LYS A 95 -20.40 6.33 -24.97
N SER A 96 -21.34 5.70 -24.28
CA SER A 96 -22.18 6.36 -23.28
C SER A 96 -21.53 6.27 -21.89
N LYS A 97 -21.64 7.36 -21.13
CA LYS A 97 -21.28 7.37 -19.71
C LYS A 97 -22.33 6.60 -18.92
N LYS A 98 -21.86 5.67 -18.09
CA LYS A 98 -22.69 4.94 -17.13
C LYS A 98 -22.52 5.59 -15.76
N ILE A 99 -23.65 5.85 -15.10
CA ILE A 99 -23.70 6.42 -13.76
C ILE A 99 -23.98 5.27 -12.79
N LEU A 100 -23.17 5.14 -11.75
CA LEU A 100 -23.45 4.24 -10.63
C LEU A 100 -24.25 4.98 -9.57
N ASN A 101 -25.36 4.40 -9.15
CA ASN A 101 -26.15 4.90 -8.04
C ASN A 101 -26.10 3.89 -6.89
N ALA A 102 -25.47 4.27 -5.79
CA ALA A 102 -25.48 3.52 -4.54
C ALA A 102 -25.49 4.50 -3.37
N GLN A 103 -26.32 4.22 -2.37
CA GLN A 103 -26.33 5.03 -1.15
C GLN A 103 -24.96 4.95 -0.47
N GLY A 104 -24.41 6.12 -0.15
CA GLY A 104 -23.13 6.19 0.56
C GLY A 104 -21.88 6.03 -0.31
N LEU A 105 -22.00 5.96 -1.64
CA LEU A 105 -20.87 5.94 -2.58
C LEU A 105 -20.17 7.30 -2.66
N LYS A 106 -19.63 7.75 -1.51
CA LYS A 106 -18.85 8.95 -1.30
C LYS A 106 -17.39 8.57 -1.06
N GLY A 107 -16.51 9.56 -1.09
CA GLY A 107 -15.10 9.37 -0.79
C GLY A 107 -14.25 8.95 -1.97
N ARG A 108 -12.95 8.89 -1.73
CA ARG A 108 -11.92 8.60 -2.74
C ARG A 108 -11.96 7.12 -3.12
N THR A 109 -11.96 6.82 -4.42
CA THR A 109 -11.78 5.45 -4.93
C THR A 109 -10.34 5.04 -4.73
N CYS A 110 -10.08 4.06 -3.86
CA CYS A 110 -8.73 3.56 -3.64
C CYS A 110 -8.32 2.63 -4.78
N ASP A 111 -9.20 1.69 -5.14
CA ASP A 111 -9.02 0.76 -6.23
C ASP A 111 -10.37 0.30 -6.79
N ALA A 112 -10.36 -0.35 -7.95
CA ALA A 112 -11.54 -0.94 -8.56
C ALA A 112 -11.12 -2.09 -9.49
N THR A 113 -12.03 -3.03 -9.73
CA THR A 113 -11.82 -4.11 -10.71
C THR A 113 -13.13 -4.60 -11.28
N PHE A 114 -13.06 -5.21 -12.46
CA PHE A 114 -14.12 -6.10 -12.95
C PHE A 114 -13.77 -7.53 -12.55
N LEU A 115 -14.78 -8.26 -12.07
CA LEU A 115 -14.69 -9.68 -11.75
C LEU A 115 -14.96 -10.51 -13.02
N LYS A 116 -14.54 -11.77 -13.02
CA LYS A 116 -14.72 -12.71 -14.16
C LYS A 116 -16.19 -12.91 -14.58
N ASP A 117 -17.12 -12.71 -13.64
CA ASP A 117 -18.56 -12.80 -13.90
C ASP A 117 -19.17 -11.48 -14.42
N GLY A 118 -18.33 -10.47 -14.69
CA GLY A 118 -18.75 -9.17 -15.20
C GLY A 118 -19.25 -8.20 -14.13
N ARG A 119 -19.24 -8.56 -12.84
CA ARG A 119 -19.49 -7.61 -11.75
C ARG A 119 -18.37 -6.57 -11.67
N LEU A 120 -18.71 -5.38 -11.21
CA LEU A 120 -17.77 -4.29 -10.95
C LEU A 120 -17.63 -4.10 -9.44
N MET A 121 -16.39 -4.08 -8.97
CA MET A 121 -16.05 -3.77 -7.59
C MET A 121 -15.33 -2.44 -7.50
N ILE A 122 -15.72 -1.62 -6.53
CA ILE A 122 -15.11 -0.32 -6.26
C ILE A 122 -14.80 -0.23 -4.78
N VAL A 123 -13.54 -0.02 -4.44
CA VAL A 123 -13.10 0.18 -3.07
C VAL A 123 -13.01 1.67 -2.80
N LYS A 124 -13.81 2.15 -1.85
CA LYS A 124 -13.80 3.52 -1.37
C LYS A 124 -13.04 3.61 -0.06
N GLY A 125 -12.13 4.58 0.04
CA GLY A 125 -11.42 4.94 1.26
C GLY A 125 -12.21 5.94 2.10
N GLU A 126 -11.52 6.91 2.69
CA GLU A 126 -12.13 7.94 3.52
C GLU A 126 -13.28 8.68 2.79
N PRO A 127 -14.43 8.91 3.46
CA PRO A 127 -14.74 8.59 4.87
C PRO A 127 -15.45 7.25 5.08
N VAL A 128 -15.66 6.45 4.04
CA VAL A 128 -16.60 5.31 4.08
C VAL A 128 -15.93 3.95 4.28
N TYR A 129 -14.67 3.79 3.83
CA TYR A 129 -13.89 2.55 3.93
C TYR A 129 -14.73 1.31 3.58
N GLN A 130 -15.22 1.26 2.34
CA GLN A 130 -16.21 0.27 1.93
C GLN A 130 -15.97 -0.20 0.50
N VAL A 131 -16.14 -1.49 0.27
CA VAL A 131 -16.18 -2.10 -1.05
C VAL A 131 -17.61 -2.12 -1.54
N TYR A 132 -17.87 -1.61 -2.72
CA TYR A 132 -19.17 -1.64 -3.38
C TYR A 132 -19.12 -2.61 -4.56
N ILE A 133 -20.16 -3.43 -4.70
CA ILE A 133 -20.24 -4.47 -5.74
C ILE A 133 -21.48 -4.21 -6.58
N PHE A 134 -21.26 -4.06 -7.88
CA PHE A 134 -22.29 -3.76 -8.85
C PHE A 134 -22.43 -4.90 -9.85
N SER A 135 -23.66 -5.26 -10.18
CA SER A 135 -23.96 -6.13 -11.33
C SER A 135 -24.54 -5.29 -12.45
N ASN A 136 -24.14 -5.56 -13.69
CA ASN A 136 -24.77 -4.96 -14.85
C ASN A 136 -25.93 -5.86 -15.32
N LYS A 137 -27.16 -5.37 -15.24
CA LYS A 137 -28.35 -6.01 -15.81
C LYS A 137 -28.97 -5.03 -16.80
N GLU A 138 -29.24 -5.49 -18.03
CA GLU A 138 -29.89 -4.67 -19.06
C GLU A 138 -29.18 -3.31 -19.33
N ASN A 139 -27.84 -3.31 -19.33
CA ASN A 139 -27.00 -2.12 -19.51
C ASN A 139 -27.13 -1.07 -18.40
N GLN A 140 -27.69 -1.44 -17.25
CA GLN A 140 -27.76 -0.63 -16.03
C GLN A 140 -26.99 -1.32 -14.90
N TRP A 141 -26.16 -0.54 -14.21
CA TRP A 141 -25.41 -1.03 -13.06
C TRP A 141 -26.24 -0.88 -11.79
N HIS A 142 -26.48 -2.00 -11.13
CA HIS A 142 -27.20 -2.06 -9.86
C HIS A 142 -26.23 -2.43 -8.74
N HIS A 143 -26.29 -1.69 -7.63
CA HIS A 143 -25.62 -2.09 -6.41
C HIS A 143 -26.22 -3.41 -5.89
N THR A 144 -25.37 -4.40 -5.67
CA THR A 144 -25.78 -5.75 -5.26
C THR A 144 -25.35 -6.08 -3.84
N ASN A 145 -24.14 -5.68 -3.45
CA ASN A 145 -23.61 -5.97 -2.13
C ASN A 145 -22.48 -4.99 -1.78
N SER A 146 -22.08 -5.00 -0.51
CA SER A 146 -20.98 -4.22 -0.02
C SER A 146 -20.27 -4.87 1.16
N ILE A 147 -18.95 -4.64 1.26
CA ILE A 147 -18.13 -5.07 2.39
C ILE A 147 -17.66 -3.83 3.12
N LYS A 148 -18.03 -3.67 4.39
CA LYS A 148 -17.46 -2.63 5.25
C LYS A 148 -16.04 -3.05 5.65
N LEU A 149 -15.08 -2.17 5.43
CA LEU A 149 -13.68 -2.37 5.79
C LEU A 149 -13.36 -1.56 7.06
N LEU A 150 -12.31 -1.98 7.74
CA LEU A 150 -11.67 -1.12 8.74
C LEU A 150 -10.99 0.05 8.05
N LYS A 151 -10.69 1.11 8.80
CA LYS A 151 -9.86 2.21 8.29
C LYS A 151 -8.54 1.65 7.80
N PHE A 152 -8.22 1.90 6.54
CA PHE A 152 -7.04 1.36 5.87
C PHE A 152 -6.25 2.49 5.21
N ASP A 153 -4.93 2.33 5.15
CA ASP A 153 -4.06 3.26 4.42
C ASP A 153 -4.09 2.97 2.91
N SER A 154 -4.09 1.68 2.58
CA SER A 154 -4.20 1.26 1.19
C SER A 154 -4.93 -0.06 0.98
N CYS A 155 -5.27 -0.31 -0.27
CA CYS A 155 -5.79 -1.58 -0.71
C CYS A 155 -5.31 -1.86 -2.12
N VAL A 156 -5.36 -3.13 -2.48
CA VAL A 156 -5.13 -3.57 -3.84
C VAL A 156 -6.01 -4.78 -4.16
N ILE A 157 -6.60 -4.76 -5.35
CA ILE A 157 -7.44 -5.83 -5.85
C ILE A 157 -6.67 -6.63 -6.90
N SER A 158 -6.62 -7.94 -6.71
CA SER A 158 -6.03 -8.89 -7.66
C SER A 158 -7.00 -10.02 -7.94
N GLN A 159 -7.50 -10.09 -9.18
CA GLN A 159 -8.40 -11.12 -9.71
C GLN A 159 -9.66 -11.37 -8.85
N GLU A 160 -9.52 -12.14 -7.78
CA GLU A 160 -10.57 -12.62 -6.88
C GLU A 160 -10.28 -12.30 -5.41
N ARG A 161 -9.20 -11.55 -5.13
CA ARG A 161 -8.77 -11.19 -3.78
C ARG A 161 -8.65 -9.69 -3.63
N LEU A 162 -9.04 -9.22 -2.46
CA LEU A 162 -8.78 -7.87 -2.00
C LEU A 162 -7.82 -7.95 -0.82
N LEU A 163 -6.68 -7.29 -0.96
CA LEU A 163 -5.74 -7.07 0.12
C LEU A 163 -5.92 -5.64 0.65
N VAL A 164 -6.14 -5.52 1.94
CA VAL A 164 -6.34 -4.24 2.64
C VAL A 164 -5.25 -4.08 3.67
N LEU A 165 -4.43 -3.04 3.54
CA LEU A 165 -3.39 -2.72 4.52
C LEU A 165 -3.93 -1.70 5.53
N LEU A 166 -4.02 -2.13 6.78
CA LEU A 166 -4.37 -1.27 7.90
C LEU A 166 -3.15 -0.44 8.32
N ASP A 167 -3.42 0.82 8.68
CA ASP A 167 -2.38 1.77 9.10
C ASP A 167 -1.74 1.32 10.43
N ILE A 168 -2.58 0.99 11.43
CA ILE A 168 -2.14 0.52 12.74
C ILE A 168 -3.15 -0.49 13.30
N PRO A 169 -2.73 -1.71 13.70
CA PRO A 169 -1.41 -2.32 13.47
C PRO A 169 -1.18 -2.61 11.98
N LEU A 170 0.09 -2.65 11.51
CA LEU A 170 0.51 -2.95 10.13
C LEU A 170 0.06 -4.36 9.71
N VAL A 171 -1.21 -4.48 9.38
CA VAL A 171 -1.90 -5.73 9.14
C VAL A 171 -2.45 -5.72 7.73
N ILE A 172 -2.15 -6.78 6.98
CA ILE A 172 -2.80 -7.05 5.71
C ILE A 172 -3.99 -7.97 5.97
N MET A 173 -5.18 -7.50 5.65
CA MET A 173 -6.39 -8.32 5.62
C MET A 173 -6.65 -8.78 4.18
N GLN A 174 -6.87 -10.07 4.00
CA GLN A 174 -7.23 -10.66 2.72
C GLN A 174 -8.69 -11.09 2.71
N TRP A 175 -9.39 -10.68 1.66
CA TRP A 175 -10.80 -11.00 1.41
C TRP A 175 -10.93 -11.76 0.10
N ASN A 176 -11.76 -12.81 0.13
CA ASN A 176 -12.23 -13.48 -1.07
C ASN A 176 -13.37 -12.65 -1.70
N LEU A 177 -13.19 -12.18 -2.92
CA LEU A 177 -14.15 -11.32 -3.60
C LEU A 177 -15.28 -12.09 -4.29
N GLU A 178 -15.13 -13.40 -4.49
CA GLU A 178 -16.19 -14.24 -5.03
C GLU A 178 -17.23 -14.55 -3.94
N THR A 179 -16.75 -15.04 -2.79
CA THR A 179 -17.58 -15.43 -1.64
C THR A 179 -17.90 -14.28 -0.70
N LEU A 180 -17.19 -13.14 -0.84
CA LEU A 180 -17.30 -11.95 0.01
C LEU A 180 -16.96 -12.20 1.47
N LYS A 181 -16.11 -13.21 1.72
CA LYS A 181 -15.68 -13.62 3.06
C LYS A 181 -14.25 -13.21 3.30
N PHE A 182 -13.97 -12.86 4.55
CA PHE A 182 -12.62 -12.70 5.05
C PHE A 182 -11.90 -14.07 5.01
N GLU A 183 -10.67 -14.09 4.49
CA GLU A 183 -9.86 -15.32 4.37
C GLU A 183 -8.73 -15.37 5.40
N ALA A 184 -7.93 -14.30 5.47
CA ALA A 184 -6.69 -14.33 6.23
C ALA A 184 -6.28 -12.94 6.75
N LYS A 185 -5.55 -12.95 7.87
CA LYS A 185 -4.88 -11.79 8.46
C LYS A 185 -3.38 -12.08 8.46
N TYR A 186 -2.59 -11.15 7.95
CA TYR A 186 -1.14 -11.20 8.04
C TYR A 186 -0.67 -10.02 8.89
N GLU A 187 0.00 -10.31 9.99
CA GLU A 187 0.63 -9.28 10.82
C GLU A 187 2.06 -9.08 10.32
N LEU A 188 2.38 -7.87 9.87
CA LEU A 188 3.72 -7.55 9.43
C LEU A 188 4.54 -7.15 10.66
N ASN A 189 5.38 -8.06 11.15
CA ASN A 189 6.36 -7.76 12.18
C ASN A 189 7.55 -7.02 11.57
N TRP A 190 7.32 -5.81 11.07
CA TRP A 190 8.34 -5.02 10.37
C TRP A 190 8.74 -3.81 11.18
N ASN A 191 10.00 -3.82 11.61
CA ASN A 191 10.68 -2.69 12.25
C ASN A 191 11.17 -1.64 11.22
N LEU A 192 10.65 -1.68 9.99
CA LEU A 192 11.12 -0.85 8.88
C LEU A 192 10.34 0.46 8.85
N SER A 193 10.99 1.52 9.33
CA SER A 193 10.51 2.89 9.17
C SER A 193 10.61 3.31 7.70
N TRP A 194 9.59 3.06 6.87
CA TRP A 194 9.17 4.04 5.85
C TRP A 194 7.91 3.67 5.06
N TYR A 195 7.12 4.71 4.80
CA TYR A 195 5.78 4.74 4.20
C TYR A 195 5.75 4.49 2.67
N SER A 196 6.88 4.51 1.97
CA SER A 196 6.92 4.51 0.49
C SER A 196 7.23 3.14 -0.14
N SER A 197 7.99 2.28 0.53
CA SER A 197 8.52 1.03 -0.06
C SER A 197 7.51 -0.13 -0.12
N TRP A 198 6.43 -0.09 0.69
CA TRP A 198 5.56 -1.25 0.85
C TRP A 198 4.54 -1.42 -0.28
N LYS A 199 4.08 -0.33 -0.94
CA LYS A 199 3.21 -0.45 -2.14
C LYS A 199 3.89 -1.35 -3.16
N ARG A 200 5.19 -1.12 -3.35
CA ARG A 200 6.05 -1.88 -4.25
C ARG A 200 6.09 -3.36 -3.89
N ILE A 201 6.28 -3.71 -2.61
CA ILE A 201 6.31 -5.11 -2.16
C ILE A 201 4.96 -5.81 -2.32
N LEU A 202 3.85 -5.12 -2.04
CA LEU A 202 2.51 -5.68 -2.25
C LEU A 202 2.25 -5.98 -3.73
N TYR A 203 2.64 -5.08 -4.63
CA TYR A 203 2.56 -5.33 -6.07
C TYR A 203 3.50 -6.47 -6.49
N ASP A 204 4.77 -6.40 -6.13
CA ASP A 204 5.80 -7.35 -6.61
C ASP A 204 5.60 -8.78 -6.10
N LYS A 205 5.18 -8.96 -4.84
CA LYS A 205 5.07 -10.30 -4.22
C LYS A 205 3.69 -10.93 -4.33
N PHE A 206 2.62 -10.14 -4.38
CA PHE A 206 1.26 -10.67 -4.33
C PHE A 206 0.47 -10.49 -5.63
N ILE A 207 0.90 -9.61 -6.55
CA ILE A 207 0.10 -9.18 -7.69
C ILE A 207 0.96 -9.11 -8.94
N ILE A 208 1.23 -10.29 -9.52
CA ILE A 208 1.69 -10.57 -10.88
C ILE A 208 2.72 -9.57 -11.46
N PRO A 209 3.96 -10.01 -11.76
CA PRO A 209 4.96 -9.14 -12.39
C PRO A 209 4.49 -8.71 -13.79
N GLY A 210 4.13 -7.44 -13.98
CA GLY A 210 3.71 -6.94 -15.29
C GLY A 210 2.94 -5.62 -15.35
N HIS A 211 2.53 -5.04 -14.22
CA HIS A 211 1.80 -3.76 -14.20
C HIS A 211 2.62 -2.63 -13.55
N MET A 212 3.46 -1.92 -14.31
CA MET A 212 4.07 -0.65 -13.86
C MET A 212 3.98 0.47 -14.90
N ASN A 213 3.81 1.70 -14.41
CA ASN A 213 3.77 2.95 -15.17
C ASN A 213 5.21 3.45 -15.46
N GLU A 214 5.40 4.08 -16.62
CA GLU A 214 6.68 4.52 -17.20
C GLU A 214 7.50 5.57 -16.42
N ARG A 215 7.10 5.98 -15.20
CA ARG A 215 7.99 6.82 -14.37
C ARG A 215 9.03 6.03 -13.59
N ASP A 216 8.81 4.73 -13.43
CA ASP A 216 9.69 3.83 -12.70
C ASP A 216 9.97 2.60 -13.57
N SER A 217 11.08 2.63 -14.32
CA SER A 217 11.50 1.51 -15.15
C SER A 217 12.36 0.55 -14.34
N ILE A 218 11.95 -0.72 -14.24
CA ILE A 218 12.86 -1.83 -13.87
C ILE A 218 13.33 -2.46 -15.17
N ILE A 219 14.66 -2.54 -15.36
CA ILE A 219 15.30 -3.47 -16.30
C ILE A 219 15.56 -4.76 -15.50
N PRO A 220 14.95 -5.91 -15.87
CA PRO A 220 15.24 -7.18 -15.22
C PRO A 220 16.77 -7.44 -15.21
N GLY A 221 17.31 -7.85 -14.06
CA GLY A 221 18.74 -8.10 -13.90
C GLY A 221 19.57 -6.97 -13.27
N TYR A 222 18.96 -5.85 -12.88
CA TYR A 222 19.68 -4.69 -12.33
C TYR A 222 19.17 -4.28 -10.93
N ILE A 223 20.09 -3.82 -10.08
CA ILE A 223 19.78 -3.10 -8.84
C ILE A 223 19.83 -1.60 -9.15
N ILE A 224 18.75 -0.88 -8.87
CA ILE A 224 18.68 0.58 -9.03
C ILE A 224 18.48 1.20 -7.65
N GLN A 225 19.44 2.01 -7.21
CA GLN A 225 19.37 2.76 -5.96
C GLN A 225 19.10 4.24 -6.28
N PHE A 226 18.01 4.78 -5.74
CA PHE A 226 17.76 6.22 -5.78
C PHE A 226 18.09 6.81 -4.40
N ASN A 227 19.00 7.78 -4.39
CA ASN A 227 19.19 8.69 -3.27
C ASN A 227 18.77 10.09 -3.74
N GLU A 228 18.10 10.87 -2.89
CA GLU A 228 17.54 12.18 -3.26
C GLU A 228 18.60 13.19 -3.73
N ASP A 229 19.89 12.94 -3.43
CA ASP A 229 21.00 13.85 -3.77
C ASP A 229 21.91 13.41 -4.93
N CYS A 230 21.67 12.29 -5.63
CA CYS A 230 22.51 11.87 -6.75
C CYS A 230 21.72 11.26 -7.91
N LEU A 231 21.98 11.74 -9.13
CA LEU A 231 21.53 11.11 -10.37
C LEU A 231 22.05 9.67 -10.46
N GLU A 232 21.12 8.73 -10.34
CA GLU A 232 21.08 7.32 -10.76
C GLU A 232 22.41 6.53 -10.83
N LYS A 233 22.55 5.54 -9.95
CA LYS A 233 23.51 4.43 -10.12
C LYS A 233 22.74 3.15 -10.46
N ILE A 234 23.03 2.57 -11.62
CA ILE A 234 22.44 1.32 -12.12
C ILE A 234 23.58 0.29 -12.23
N GLU A 235 23.49 -0.80 -11.46
CA GLU A 235 24.47 -1.89 -11.50
C GLU A 235 23.78 -3.22 -11.85
N SER A 236 24.37 -3.98 -12.77
CA SER A 236 23.88 -5.32 -13.13
C SER A 236 24.12 -6.30 -11.97
N LEU A 237 23.17 -7.20 -11.70
CA LEU A 237 23.33 -8.29 -10.73
C LEU A 237 24.52 -9.19 -11.09
N SER A 238 24.82 -9.39 -12.38
CA SER A 238 26.01 -10.14 -12.83
C SER A 238 27.33 -9.42 -12.56
N GLN A 239 27.27 -8.12 -12.25
CA GLN A 239 28.41 -7.28 -11.88
C GLN A 239 28.49 -7.04 -10.36
N ASN A 240 27.47 -7.44 -9.60
CA ASN A 240 27.47 -7.36 -8.15
C ASN A 240 28.38 -8.45 -7.56
N ILE A 241 29.56 -8.03 -7.11
CA ILE A 241 30.66 -8.93 -6.74
C ILE A 241 30.29 -9.88 -5.58
N GLU A 242 29.44 -9.41 -4.65
CA GLU A 242 28.98 -10.20 -3.51
C GLU A 242 27.99 -11.30 -3.94
N TRP A 243 27.09 -10.99 -4.86
CA TRP A 243 26.17 -12.00 -5.44
C TRP A 243 26.90 -13.04 -6.29
N VAL A 244 27.85 -12.61 -7.11
CA VAL A 244 28.71 -13.52 -7.88
C VAL A 244 29.51 -14.42 -6.96
N LYS A 245 30.00 -13.90 -5.83
CA LYS A 245 30.74 -14.66 -4.81
C LYS A 245 29.85 -15.68 -4.10
N TYR A 246 28.65 -15.29 -3.67
CA TYR A 246 27.65 -16.19 -3.07
C TYR A 246 27.29 -17.37 -3.99
N LEU A 247 27.06 -17.08 -5.28
CA LEU A 247 26.73 -18.13 -6.25
C LEU A 247 27.90 -19.08 -6.50
N LYS A 248 29.14 -18.57 -6.59
CA LYS A 248 30.36 -19.38 -6.69
C LYS A 248 30.57 -20.27 -5.46
N GLU A 249 30.22 -19.79 -4.26
CA GLU A 249 30.32 -20.58 -3.03
C GLU A 249 29.26 -21.68 -2.95
N LYS A 250 28.05 -21.46 -3.47
CA LYS A 250 26.96 -22.45 -3.45
C LYS A 250 27.03 -23.50 -4.55
N SER A 251 27.62 -23.20 -5.70
CA SER A 251 27.67 -24.12 -6.85
C SER A 251 28.80 -25.16 -6.79
N GLY A 252 29.69 -25.07 -5.79
CA GLY A 252 30.55 -26.17 -5.37
C GLY A 252 31.79 -26.45 -6.22
N GLU A 253 31.91 -25.99 -7.46
CA GLU A 253 33.20 -26.04 -8.20
C GLU A 253 33.20 -25.25 -9.54
N TYR A 254 34.39 -24.73 -9.88
CA TYR A 254 34.88 -24.17 -11.16
C TYR A 254 34.71 -22.68 -11.53
N ASN A 255 35.89 -22.07 -11.74
CA ASN A 255 36.23 -20.78 -12.35
C ASN A 255 35.74 -20.60 -13.82
N ARG A 256 34.49 -20.98 -14.13
CA ARG A 256 33.92 -20.93 -15.49
C ARG A 256 32.53 -20.31 -15.58
N ILE A 257 32.15 -19.48 -14.60
CA ILE A 257 30.97 -18.62 -14.76
C ILE A 257 31.39 -17.41 -15.60
N ASP A 258 31.18 -17.51 -16.91
CA ASP A 258 31.31 -16.39 -17.84
C ASP A 258 30.10 -15.46 -17.66
N SER A 259 30.32 -14.18 -17.38
CA SER A 259 29.35 -13.28 -16.75
C SER A 259 28.08 -13.01 -17.57
N HIS A 260 28.06 -13.40 -18.85
CA HIS A 260 26.94 -13.18 -19.78
C HIS A 260 26.08 -14.43 -20.03
N SER A 261 26.54 -15.65 -19.71
CA SER A 261 25.76 -16.88 -20.00
C SER A 261 24.90 -17.38 -18.84
N CYS A 262 24.99 -16.77 -17.66
CA CYS A 262 24.39 -17.30 -16.43
C CYS A 262 23.06 -16.66 -16.00
N GLU A 263 22.47 -15.75 -16.77
CA GLU A 263 21.17 -15.14 -16.40
C GLU A 263 20.07 -16.20 -16.25
N LYS A 264 20.00 -17.13 -17.21
CA LYS A 264 19.01 -18.22 -17.19
C LYS A 264 19.23 -19.17 -16.02
N GLU A 265 20.47 -19.55 -15.74
CA GLU A 265 20.81 -20.46 -14.63
C GLU A 265 20.60 -19.80 -13.26
N ILE A 266 20.81 -18.49 -13.13
CA ILE A 266 20.56 -17.74 -11.90
C ILE A 266 19.05 -17.65 -11.64
N ILE A 267 18.25 -17.30 -12.66
CA ILE A 267 16.79 -17.26 -12.56
C ILE A 267 16.27 -18.65 -12.20
N GLU A 268 16.70 -19.69 -12.91
CA GLU A 268 16.28 -21.07 -12.68
C GLU A 268 16.69 -21.58 -11.29
N THR A 269 17.85 -21.17 -10.77
CA THR A 269 18.28 -21.51 -9.41
C THR A 269 17.44 -20.83 -8.33
N ILE A 270 17.09 -19.56 -8.52
CA ILE A 270 16.23 -18.80 -7.60
C ILE A 270 14.82 -19.41 -7.59
N GLU A 271 14.25 -19.66 -8.77
CA GLU A 271 12.94 -20.27 -8.92
C GLU A 271 12.88 -21.67 -8.30
N ASN A 272 13.90 -22.51 -8.54
CA ASN A 272 13.97 -23.85 -7.96
C ASN A 272 14.15 -23.84 -6.44
N THR A 273 14.90 -22.87 -5.90
CA THR A 273 15.10 -22.73 -4.45
C THR A 273 13.81 -22.31 -3.75
N LEU A 274 13.10 -21.32 -4.31
CA LEU A 274 11.82 -20.85 -3.79
C LEU A 274 10.72 -21.92 -3.90
N LYS A 275 10.69 -22.66 -5.02
CA LYS A 275 9.76 -23.75 -5.24
C LYS A 275 9.97 -24.89 -4.24
N LYS A 276 11.23 -25.29 -3.99
CA LYS A 276 11.57 -26.31 -2.98
C LYS A 276 11.16 -25.88 -1.57
N ALA A 277 11.37 -24.61 -1.20
CA ALA A 277 10.97 -24.09 0.09
C ALA A 277 9.44 -24.04 0.27
N TYR A 278 8.69 -23.80 -0.82
CA TYR A 278 7.23 -23.81 -0.81
C TYR A 278 6.64 -25.23 -0.74
N GLU A 279 7.26 -26.18 -1.45
CA GLU A 279 6.81 -27.56 -1.52
C GLU A 279 7.18 -28.39 -0.29
N SER A 280 8.26 -28.06 0.43
CA SER A 280 8.69 -28.83 1.61
C SER A 280 7.80 -28.64 2.84
N LYS A 281 6.94 -27.61 2.89
CA LYS A 281 6.17 -27.20 4.08
C LYS A 281 7.02 -27.04 5.35
N GLU A 282 8.34 -26.93 5.23
CA GLU A 282 9.20 -26.60 6.36
C GLU A 282 9.07 -25.09 6.62
N ASP A 283 8.66 -24.74 7.84
CA ASP A 283 8.77 -23.38 8.33
C ASP A 283 10.25 -22.99 8.29
N MET A 284 10.58 -22.01 7.44
CA MET A 284 11.88 -21.33 7.51
C MET A 284 11.94 -20.53 8.81
N THR A 285 12.22 -21.21 9.92
CA THR A 285 12.78 -20.60 11.11
C THR A 285 14.29 -20.60 10.90
N GLN A 286 14.84 -19.44 10.55
CA GLN A 286 16.27 -19.21 10.63
C GLN A 286 16.65 -19.24 12.11
N ASP A 287 17.46 -20.22 12.50
CA ASP A 287 18.06 -20.31 13.82
C ASP A 287 19.18 -19.26 13.92
N PHE A 288 18.99 -18.27 14.80
CA PHE A 288 19.89 -17.13 14.97
C PHE A 288 21.04 -17.40 15.96
N ASP A 289 21.10 -18.58 16.59
CA ASP A 289 22.06 -18.84 17.68
C ASP A 289 23.49 -19.20 17.23
N THR A 290 23.76 -19.31 15.92
CA THR A 290 25.11 -19.57 15.42
C THR A 290 25.61 -18.53 14.42
N LEU A 291 25.88 -17.31 14.89
CA LEU A 291 26.68 -16.33 14.16
C LEU A 291 28.18 -16.64 14.33
N LYS A 292 28.81 -17.19 13.29
CA LYS A 292 30.26 -17.06 13.09
C LYS A 292 30.53 -15.66 12.54
N THR A 293 31.31 -14.87 13.26
CA THR A 293 31.78 -13.56 12.86
C THR A 293 32.64 -13.65 11.60
N TYR A 294 32.26 -12.91 10.56
CA TYR A 294 33.11 -12.58 9.42
C TYR A 294 33.59 -11.13 9.61
N GLU A 295 34.91 -10.94 9.63
CA GLU A 295 35.52 -9.62 9.62
C GLU A 295 35.60 -9.11 8.17
N SER A 296 34.77 -8.12 7.82
CA SER A 296 34.92 -7.31 6.61
C SER A 296 35.62 -5.99 6.96
N ASN A 297 36.68 -5.64 6.23
CA ASN A 297 37.55 -4.47 6.47
C ASN A 297 36.97 -3.12 5.98
N GLU A 298 35.66 -2.92 6.03
CA GLU A 298 35.06 -1.60 5.85
C GLU A 298 34.01 -1.37 6.95
N GLU A 299 34.16 -0.28 7.72
CA GLU A 299 33.32 0.09 8.87
C GLU A 299 31.89 0.46 8.45
N ILE A 300 31.10 -0.51 8.02
CA ILE A 300 29.65 -0.41 8.10
C ILE A 300 29.31 -0.75 9.54
N ARG A 301 29.11 0.27 10.40
CA ARG A 301 28.63 0.05 11.76
C ARG A 301 27.24 -0.60 11.66
N PRO A 302 27.05 -1.86 12.10
CA PRO A 302 25.72 -2.42 12.20
C PRO A 302 24.96 -1.61 13.27
N TRP A 303 23.84 -1.00 12.87
CA TRP A 303 22.95 -0.35 13.84
C TRP A 303 22.16 -1.46 14.52
N GLU A 304 22.50 -1.74 15.77
CA GLU A 304 21.74 -2.65 16.61
C GLU A 304 20.51 -1.92 17.17
N VAL A 305 19.32 -2.26 16.68
CA VAL A 305 18.07 -1.73 17.25
C VAL A 305 17.73 -2.55 18.49
N LYS A 306 18.14 -2.05 19.66
CA LYS A 306 17.77 -2.63 20.95
C LYS A 306 16.39 -2.12 21.36
N TYR A 307 15.44 -3.03 21.49
CA TYR A 307 14.17 -2.75 22.13
C TYR A 307 14.39 -2.74 23.64
N TYR A 308 14.03 -1.64 24.29
CA TYR A 308 13.99 -1.54 25.74
C TYR A 308 12.54 -1.31 26.15
N GLU A 309 12.00 -2.24 26.94
CA GLU A 309 10.85 -1.92 27.77
C GLU A 309 11.35 -0.95 28.84
N ALA A 310 10.78 0.25 28.86
CA ALA A 310 11.08 1.27 29.85
C ALA A 310 9.78 1.64 30.55
N SER A 311 9.83 1.66 31.88
CA SER A 311 8.76 2.24 32.68
C SER A 311 8.62 3.74 32.39
N ILE A 312 7.45 4.31 32.69
CA ILE A 312 7.23 5.73 32.42
C ILE A 312 8.19 6.61 33.26
N ASP A 313 8.52 6.18 34.49
CA ASP A 313 9.56 6.80 35.33
C ASP A 313 10.95 6.82 34.67
N GLU A 314 11.31 5.76 33.96
CA GLU A 314 12.58 5.68 33.23
C GLU A 314 12.59 6.59 32.01
N LEU A 315 11.48 6.62 31.26
CA LEU A 315 11.31 7.56 30.15
C LEU A 315 11.35 9.01 30.65
N THR A 316 10.67 9.32 31.75
CA THR A 316 10.65 10.65 32.36
C THR A 316 12.05 11.07 32.84
N ARG A 317 12.84 10.15 33.43
CA ARG A 317 14.24 10.40 33.77
C ARG A 317 15.10 10.61 32.54
N TYR A 318 14.91 9.80 31.49
CA TYR A 318 15.66 9.92 30.24
C TYR A 318 15.38 11.24 29.52
N VAL A 319 14.11 11.65 29.40
CA VAL A 319 13.73 12.94 28.80
C VAL A 319 14.36 14.09 29.57
N LYS A 320 14.26 14.09 30.92
CA LYS A 320 14.91 15.12 31.75
C LYS A 320 16.43 15.15 31.56
N LYS A 321 17.07 13.99 31.45
CA LYS A 321 18.51 13.89 31.21
C LYS A 321 18.89 14.52 29.86
N VAL A 322 18.18 14.16 28.79
CA VAL A 322 18.41 14.71 27.43
C VAL A 322 18.05 16.20 27.32
N GLU A 323 17.10 16.68 28.11
CA GLU A 323 16.71 18.08 28.17
C GLU A 323 17.70 18.95 28.95
N ASN A 324 18.26 18.45 30.05
CA ASN A 324 19.09 19.22 30.98
C ASN A 324 20.60 19.10 30.72
N GLU A 325 21.08 18.00 30.12
CA GLU A 325 22.49 17.87 29.80
C GLU A 325 22.85 18.72 28.57
N ILE A 326 23.95 19.47 28.68
CA ILE A 326 24.51 20.25 27.57
C ILE A 326 25.25 19.28 26.65
N TYR A 327 24.58 18.84 25.61
CA TYR A 327 25.22 18.14 24.49
C TYR A 327 25.72 19.17 23.48
N GLU A 328 26.87 18.94 22.86
CA GLU A 328 27.15 19.55 21.56
C GLU A 328 26.02 19.16 20.60
N GLU A 329 25.53 20.11 19.78
CA GLU A 329 24.28 19.98 19.03
C GLU A 329 24.21 18.71 18.16
N VAL A 330 25.37 18.25 17.66
CA VAL A 330 25.54 17.02 16.87
C VAL A 330 25.49 15.72 17.67
N SER A 331 25.65 15.77 19.00
CA SER A 331 25.66 14.59 19.88
C SER A 331 24.37 14.41 20.67
N ARG A 332 23.39 15.32 20.51
CA ARG A 332 22.15 15.24 21.27
C ARG A 332 21.32 14.04 20.81
N PRO A 333 20.96 13.10 21.70
CA PRO A 333 20.12 11.98 21.34
C PRO A 333 18.78 12.48 20.78
N HIS A 334 18.38 11.96 19.61
CA HIS A 334 17.08 12.31 19.06
C HIS A 334 15.98 11.74 19.94
N LEU A 335 15.04 12.61 20.32
CA LEU A 335 13.94 12.27 21.21
C LEU A 335 12.63 12.45 20.45
N SER A 336 12.00 11.33 20.11
CA SER A 336 10.80 11.34 19.27
C SER A 336 9.66 12.10 19.96
N ASP A 337 8.83 12.75 19.15
CA ASP A 337 7.68 13.52 19.66
C ASP A 337 6.68 12.63 20.41
N ALA A 338 6.63 11.34 20.09
CA ALA A 338 5.82 10.36 20.80
C ALA A 338 6.26 10.21 22.27
N ILE A 339 7.57 10.08 22.53
CA ILE A 339 8.09 9.94 23.90
C ILE A 339 7.81 11.22 24.71
N LYS A 340 8.00 12.40 24.10
CA LYS A 340 7.67 13.68 24.75
C LYS A 340 6.19 13.77 25.13
N LYS A 341 5.29 13.33 24.24
CA LYS A 341 3.85 13.32 24.50
C LYS A 341 3.47 12.37 25.64
N ILE A 342 4.09 11.19 25.71
CA ILE A 342 3.85 10.21 26.79
C ILE A 342 4.21 10.82 28.15
N VAL A 343 5.43 11.39 28.27
CA VAL A 343 5.90 12.03 29.51
C VAL A 343 5.02 13.24 29.89
N GLN A 344 4.56 14.02 28.90
CA GLN A 344 3.66 15.14 29.18
C GLN A 344 2.27 14.68 29.64
N TYR A 345 1.78 13.56 29.10
CA TYR A 345 0.50 12.99 29.49
C TYR A 345 0.54 12.50 30.94
N GLU A 346 1.60 11.79 31.34
CA GLU A 346 1.82 11.36 32.73
C GLU A 346 1.75 12.53 33.72
N LYS A 347 2.52 13.60 33.47
CA LYS A 347 2.48 14.81 34.31
C LYS A 347 1.08 15.42 34.45
N ASN A 348 0.29 15.37 33.38
CA ASN A 348 -1.09 15.86 33.39
C ASN A 348 -2.02 14.94 34.20
N VAL A 349 -1.78 13.63 34.20
CA VAL A 349 -2.51 12.66 35.00
C VAL A 349 -2.18 12.86 36.48
N ASP A 350 -0.91 12.96 36.86
CA ASP A 350 -0.50 13.20 38.25
C ASP A 350 -1.11 14.47 38.82
N LYS A 351 -1.15 15.54 38.02
CA LYS A 351 -1.81 16.79 38.42
C LYS A 351 -3.30 16.59 38.67
N LYS A 352 -3.99 15.86 37.80
CA LYS A 352 -5.43 15.57 37.96
C LYS A 352 -5.70 14.69 39.17
N ILE A 353 -4.83 13.74 39.48
CA ILE A 353 -4.92 12.89 40.67
C ILE A 353 -4.72 13.75 41.93
N SER A 354 -3.70 14.61 41.96
CA SER A 354 -3.49 15.53 43.09
C SER A 354 -4.65 16.51 43.29
N ASP A 355 -5.28 16.98 42.21
CA ASP A 355 -6.48 17.82 42.28
C ASP A 355 -7.72 17.03 42.76
N LEU A 356 -7.77 15.71 42.52
CA LEU A 356 -8.81 14.83 43.06
C LEU A 356 -8.60 14.56 44.55
N ASP A 357 -7.38 14.27 44.98
CA ASP A 357 -7.07 14.03 46.41
C ASP A 357 -7.49 15.21 47.27
N LYS A 358 -7.19 16.45 46.84
CA LYS A 358 -7.65 17.66 47.54
C LYS A 358 -9.17 17.77 47.64
N LYS A 359 -9.90 17.33 46.61
CA LYS A 359 -11.37 17.32 46.64
C LYS A 359 -11.92 16.26 47.59
N PHE A 360 -11.23 15.13 47.74
CA PHE A 360 -11.58 14.12 48.73
C PHE A 360 -11.30 14.63 50.15
N ASP A 361 -10.16 15.28 50.39
CA ASP A 361 -9.88 15.92 51.70
C ASP A 361 -10.93 16.99 52.07
N GLU A 362 -11.41 17.76 51.09
CA GLU A 362 -12.51 18.71 51.28
C GLU A 362 -13.86 18.03 51.53
N LEU A 363 -14.08 16.85 50.95
CA LEU A 363 -15.29 16.06 51.15
C LEU A 363 -15.30 15.45 52.56
N ASP A 364 -14.18 14.89 53.01
CA ASP A 364 -14.04 14.28 54.33
C ASP A 364 -14.30 15.31 55.44
N LYS A 365 -13.75 16.53 55.32
CA LYS A 365 -14.06 17.63 56.25
C LYS A 365 -15.55 17.97 56.32
N LYS A 366 -16.26 17.90 55.18
CA LYS A 366 -17.70 18.14 55.15
C LYS A 366 -18.49 17.02 55.81
N PHE A 367 -18.00 15.78 55.74
CA PHE A 367 -18.59 14.65 56.46
C PHE A 367 -18.36 14.79 57.97
N ASP A 368 -17.15 15.15 58.40
CA ASP A 368 -16.86 15.43 59.82
C ASP A 368 -17.77 16.54 60.38
N GLU A 369 -17.96 17.63 59.63
CA GLU A 369 -18.89 18.71 60.01
C GLU A 369 -20.36 18.25 60.06
N LEU A 370 -20.74 17.28 59.22
CA LEU A 370 -22.09 16.72 59.19
C LEU A 370 -22.33 15.79 60.37
N ASP A 371 -21.35 14.95 60.71
CA ASP A 371 -21.37 14.06 61.86
C ASP A 371 -21.47 14.86 63.17
N GLU A 372 -20.69 15.95 63.32
CA GLU A 372 -20.82 16.85 64.46
C GLU A 372 -22.22 17.49 64.59
N LYS A 373 -22.86 17.81 63.46
CA LYS A 373 -24.23 18.37 63.46
C LYS A 373 -25.24 17.29 63.83
N LEU A 374 -25.04 16.06 63.38
CA LEU A 374 -25.88 14.92 63.72
C LEU A 374 -25.82 14.63 65.23
N GLU A 375 -24.63 14.57 65.81
CA GLU A 375 -24.45 14.38 67.26
C GLU A 375 -25.10 15.47 68.11
N LYS A 376 -25.14 16.72 67.61
CA LYS A 376 -25.83 17.82 68.28
C LYS A 376 -27.35 17.66 68.23
N LEU A 377 -27.89 17.11 67.14
CA LEU A 377 -29.32 16.85 67.01
C LEU A 377 -29.77 15.69 67.91
N GLU A 378 -28.96 14.65 68.06
CA GLU A 378 -29.27 13.52 68.95
C GLU A 378 -29.35 13.91 70.44
N LYS A 379 -28.73 15.02 70.83
CA LYS A 379 -28.75 15.55 72.21
C LYS A 379 -29.96 16.46 72.51
N ILE A 380 -30.87 16.65 71.55
CA ILE A 380 -32.03 17.55 71.69
C ILE A 380 -33.31 16.80 72.11
N ASP A 381 -33.28 15.47 72.23
CA ASP A 381 -34.30 14.66 72.94
C ASP A 381 -34.04 14.62 74.45
#